data_AF-A0A0T2IHC0-F1
#
_entry.id   AF-A0A0T2IHC0-F1
#
_cell.length_a   1.000
_cell.length_b   1.000
_cell.length_c   1.000
_cell.angle_alpha   90.00
_cell.angle_beta   90.00
_cell.angle_gamma   90.00
#
_symmetry.space_group_name_H-M   'P 1'
#
loop_
_entity.id
_entity.type
_entity.pdbx_description
1 polymer ?
#
loop_
_entity_poly.entity_id
_entity_poly.type
_entity_poly.pdbx_seq_one_letter_code
_entity_poly.pdbx_strand_id
1 'polypeptide(L)'
;MTIFGRAKVSVQPAAHAEDPVERQYRYLLRTAPTDALEEAHVEALEAVTEQVRDAVLRTVQDALVAGQRLTTGDRRAIARLVTAGERRAPGVFLAACPAGPRRRLADAVVASEAVFGLFTGYAAWDGADPEPADLGVDHGGAHPVDRGDPAAEAKAFAYGHAAAVSTWGTSGG
;
A
#
# COMPACT_ATOMS: atom_id res chain seq x y z
N MET A 1 -48.19 38.88 13.89
CA MET A 1 -48.57 37.47 13.70
C MET A 1 -47.66 36.91 12.63
N THR A 2 -46.59 36.24 13.07
CA THR A 2 -45.43 35.82 12.26
C THR A 2 -45.75 34.51 11.55
N ILE A 3 -45.64 34.46 10.23
CA ILE A 3 -45.82 33.23 9.46
C ILE A 3 -44.54 32.94 8.67
N PHE A 4 -43.88 31.88 9.14
CA PHE A 4 -42.73 31.13 8.66
C PHE A 4 -42.27 31.33 7.21
N GLY A 5 -41.03 31.79 7.08
CA GLY A 5 -40.23 31.64 5.87
C GLY A 5 -39.90 30.17 5.62
N ARG A 6 -40.33 29.66 4.46
CA ARG A 6 -39.93 28.36 3.92
C ARG A 6 -38.46 28.45 3.53
N ALA A 7 -37.57 27.89 4.36
CA ALA A 7 -36.17 27.69 3.98
C ALA A 7 -36.14 26.87 2.69
N LYS A 8 -35.62 27.46 1.61
CA LYS A 8 -35.25 26.70 0.42
C LYS A 8 -34.08 25.82 0.85
N VAL A 9 -34.30 24.51 0.94
CA VAL A 9 -33.20 23.54 0.98
C VAL A 9 -32.51 23.69 -0.36
N SER A 10 -31.44 24.48 -0.37
CA SER A 10 -30.47 24.48 -1.45
C SER A 10 -29.80 23.11 -1.40
N VAL A 11 -30.27 22.17 -2.23
CA VAL A 11 -29.42 21.05 -2.63
C VAL A 11 -28.26 21.69 -3.36
N GLN A 12 -27.13 21.84 -2.65
CA GLN A 12 -25.86 22.18 -3.25
C GLN A 12 -25.63 21.12 -4.35
N PRO A 13 -25.39 21.49 -5.63
CA PRO A 13 -24.95 20.51 -6.61
C PRO A 13 -23.68 19.86 -6.05
N ALA A 14 -23.59 18.53 -6.08
CA ALA A 14 -22.45 17.76 -5.60
C ALA A 14 -21.17 18.21 -6.34
N ALA A 15 -20.51 19.23 -5.82
CA ALA A 15 -19.25 19.73 -6.33
C ALA A 15 -18.20 18.67 -5.96
N HIS A 16 -17.74 17.94 -6.99
CA HIS A 16 -16.70 16.91 -6.98
C HIS A 16 -17.09 15.53 -6.42
N ALA A 17 -18.00 14.83 -7.09
CA ALA A 17 -18.00 13.37 -6.99
C ALA A 17 -16.70 12.84 -7.63
N GLU A 18 -15.90 12.12 -6.84
CA GLU A 18 -14.73 11.36 -7.33
C GLU A 18 -15.15 10.45 -8.48
N ASP A 19 -14.27 10.25 -9.46
CA ASP A 19 -14.56 9.33 -10.54
C ASP A 19 -14.79 7.89 -9.99
N PRO A 20 -15.88 7.20 -10.37
CA PRO A 20 -16.19 5.89 -9.81
C PRO A 20 -15.11 4.84 -10.03
N VAL A 21 -14.40 4.87 -11.16
CA VAL A 21 -13.35 3.90 -11.49
C VAL A 21 -12.09 4.21 -10.69
N GLU A 22 -11.72 5.49 -10.55
CA GLU A 22 -10.60 5.86 -9.67
C GLU A 22 -10.85 5.45 -8.23
N ARG A 23 -12.09 5.60 -7.74
CA ARG A 23 -12.50 5.13 -6.41
C ARG A 23 -12.41 3.60 -6.28
N GLN A 24 -12.88 2.86 -7.28
CA GLN A 24 -12.78 1.39 -7.32
C GLN A 24 -11.32 0.92 -7.32
N TYR A 25 -10.47 1.57 -8.10
CA TYR A 25 -9.05 1.25 -8.17
C TYR A 25 -8.36 1.53 -6.82
N ARG A 26 -8.65 2.67 -6.18
CA ARG A 26 -8.15 2.96 -4.83
C ARG A 26 -8.59 1.90 -3.83
N TYR A 27 -9.85 1.49 -3.87
CA TYR A 27 -10.34 0.40 -3.02
C TYR A 27 -9.51 -0.87 -3.22
N LEU A 28 -9.28 -1.31 -4.46
CA LEU A 28 -8.47 -2.49 -4.77
C LEU A 28 -7.03 -2.35 -4.27
N LEU A 29 -6.40 -1.19 -4.46
CA LEU A 29 -5.06 -0.90 -3.92
C LEU A 29 -5.00 -1.09 -2.40
N ARG A 30 -6.12 -0.90 -1.69
CA ARG A 30 -6.19 -1.02 -0.23
C ARG A 30 -6.51 -2.43 0.21
N THR A 31 -7.47 -3.08 -0.42
CA THR A 31 -8.13 -4.27 0.13
C THR A 31 -7.83 -5.56 -0.61
N ALA A 32 -7.43 -5.50 -1.89
CA ALA A 32 -7.14 -6.70 -2.67
C ALA A 32 -5.93 -7.45 -2.07
N PRO A 33 -5.85 -8.79 -2.19
CA PRO A 33 -4.61 -9.53 -1.98
C PRO A 33 -3.48 -9.01 -2.89
N THR A 34 -2.25 -9.01 -2.40
CA THR A 34 -1.09 -8.48 -3.14
C THR A 34 -0.86 -9.20 -4.47
N ASP A 35 -0.95 -10.53 -4.47
CA ASP A 35 -0.79 -11.38 -5.65
C ASP A 35 -1.88 -11.12 -6.70
N ALA A 36 -3.14 -11.04 -6.27
CA ALA A 36 -4.26 -10.71 -7.17
C ALA A 36 -4.11 -9.30 -7.77
N LEU A 37 -3.69 -8.32 -6.97
CA LEU A 37 -3.48 -6.96 -7.44
C LEU A 37 -2.29 -6.88 -8.41
N GLU A 38 -1.18 -7.57 -8.15
CA GLU A 38 -0.08 -7.67 -9.10
C GLU A 38 -0.52 -8.26 -10.44
N GLU A 39 -1.27 -9.36 -10.41
CA GLU A 39 -1.77 -10.00 -11.64
C GLU A 39 -2.74 -9.08 -12.40
N ALA A 40 -3.62 -8.38 -11.70
CA ALA A 40 -4.50 -7.38 -12.30
C ALA A 40 -3.74 -6.24 -13.00
N HIS A 41 -2.63 -5.77 -12.42
CA HIS A 41 -1.76 -4.79 -13.07
C HIS A 41 -1.05 -5.38 -14.29
N VAL A 42 -0.64 -6.65 -14.26
CA VAL A 42 -0.08 -7.33 -15.43
C VAL A 42 -1.10 -7.34 -16.56
N GLU A 43 -2.29 -7.89 -16.33
CA GLU A 43 -3.41 -7.94 -17.30
C GLU A 43 -3.72 -6.53 -17.86
N ALA A 44 -3.81 -5.54 -16.97
CA ALA A 44 -4.07 -4.16 -17.37
C ALA A 44 -2.97 -3.57 -18.26
N LEU A 45 -1.69 -3.80 -17.92
CA LEU A 45 -0.56 -3.35 -18.72
C LEU A 45 -0.52 -4.04 -20.08
N GLU A 46 -1.06 -5.25 -20.22
CA GLU A 46 -1.19 -5.92 -21.52
C GLU A 46 -2.28 -5.28 -22.39
N ALA A 47 -3.40 -4.90 -21.75
CA ALA A 47 -4.59 -4.37 -22.41
C ALA A 47 -4.47 -2.90 -22.85
N VAL A 48 -3.67 -2.09 -22.15
CA VAL A 48 -3.51 -0.66 -22.48
C VAL A 48 -2.51 -0.42 -23.61
N THR A 49 -2.54 0.79 -24.19
CA THR A 49 -1.64 1.18 -25.27
C THR A 49 -0.20 1.38 -24.79
N GLU A 50 0.76 1.31 -25.72
CA GLU A 50 2.18 1.55 -25.42
C GLU A 50 2.41 2.92 -24.77
N GLN A 51 1.72 3.97 -25.23
CA GLN A 51 1.81 5.31 -24.65
C GLN A 51 1.40 5.34 -23.16
N VAL A 52 0.41 4.54 -22.76
CA VAL A 52 0.02 4.41 -21.35
C VAL A 52 1.08 3.65 -20.58
N ARG A 53 1.61 2.55 -21.13
CA ARG A 53 2.72 1.80 -20.51
C ARG A 53 3.96 2.66 -20.29
N ASP A 54 4.33 3.48 -21.27
CA ASP A 54 5.47 4.42 -21.17
C ASP A 54 5.28 5.41 -20.03
N ALA A 55 4.07 5.95 -19.87
CA ALA A 55 3.75 6.88 -18.79
C ALA A 55 3.80 6.19 -17.41
N VAL A 56 3.29 4.97 -17.31
CA VAL A 56 3.35 4.16 -16.08
C VAL A 56 4.80 3.81 -15.73
N LEU A 57 5.58 3.33 -16.70
CA LEU A 57 7.01 3.01 -16.51
C LEU A 57 7.79 4.21 -15.99
N ARG A 58 7.61 5.37 -16.62
CA ARG A 58 8.26 6.62 -16.19
C ARG A 58 7.87 7.00 -14.78
N THR A 59 6.59 6.90 -14.45
CA THR A 59 6.09 7.16 -13.09
C THR A 59 6.75 6.22 -12.07
N VAL A 60 6.87 4.92 -12.39
CA VAL A 60 7.53 3.94 -11.52
C VAL A 60 9.02 4.26 -11.33
N GLN A 61 9.72 4.63 -12.40
CA GLN A 61 11.13 5.02 -12.36
C GLN A 61 11.37 6.32 -11.56
N ASP A 62 10.46 7.29 -11.67
CA ASP A 62 10.62 8.59 -11.03
C ASP A 62 10.19 8.56 -9.54
N ALA A 63 9.11 7.82 -9.22
CA ALA A 63 8.47 7.90 -7.90
C ALA A 63 8.71 6.68 -7.00
N LEU A 64 9.00 5.50 -7.55
CA LEU A 64 9.03 4.25 -6.77
C LEU A 64 10.42 3.62 -6.68
N VAL A 65 11.23 3.70 -7.74
CA VAL A 65 12.57 3.09 -7.78
C VAL A 65 13.56 3.91 -8.59
N ALA A 66 14.61 4.39 -7.92
CA ALA A 66 15.79 4.93 -8.59
C ALA A 66 16.75 3.81 -9.05
N GLY A 67 17.17 3.83 -10.31
CA GLY A 67 18.33 3.08 -10.79
C GLY A 67 18.09 1.67 -11.38
N GLN A 68 16.86 1.16 -11.40
CA GLN A 68 16.54 -0.07 -12.15
C GLN A 68 16.34 0.23 -13.64
N ARG A 69 17.00 -0.55 -14.51
CA ARG A 69 16.78 -0.49 -15.96
C ARG A 69 15.56 -1.33 -16.33
N LEU A 70 14.40 -0.70 -16.37
CA LEU A 70 13.15 -1.29 -16.81
C LEU A 70 12.74 -0.77 -18.18
N THR A 71 12.06 -1.63 -18.92
CA THR A 71 11.42 -1.35 -20.21
C THR A 71 9.92 -1.59 -20.09
N THR A 72 9.14 -1.14 -21.07
CA THR A 72 7.69 -1.38 -21.10
C THR A 72 7.31 -2.85 -21.25
N GLY A 73 8.26 -3.70 -21.67
CA GLY A 73 8.11 -5.16 -21.72
C GLY A 73 8.16 -5.83 -20.33
N ASP A 74 8.74 -5.18 -19.32
CA ASP A 74 8.93 -5.74 -17.98
C ASP A 74 7.66 -5.64 -17.11
N ARG A 75 6.50 -5.95 -17.69
CA ARG A 75 5.16 -5.71 -17.11
C ARG A 75 5.01 -6.29 -15.70
N ARG A 76 5.49 -7.52 -15.48
CA ARG A 76 5.42 -8.18 -14.17
C ARG A 76 6.29 -7.49 -13.12
N ALA A 77 7.43 -6.92 -13.51
CA ALA A 77 8.27 -6.13 -12.61
C ALA A 77 7.61 -4.77 -12.31
N ILE A 78 7.07 -4.09 -13.34
CA ILE A 78 6.33 -2.83 -13.17
C ILE A 78 5.13 -3.03 -12.22
N ALA A 79 4.32 -4.08 -12.43
CA ALA A 79 3.18 -4.41 -11.59
C ALA A 79 3.55 -4.60 -10.11
N ARG A 80 4.61 -5.38 -9.84
CA ARG A 80 5.17 -5.57 -8.49
C ARG A 80 5.58 -4.25 -7.85
N LEU A 81 6.24 -3.38 -8.61
CA LEU A 81 6.71 -2.10 -8.08
C LEU A 81 5.55 -1.15 -7.77
N VAL A 82 4.55 -1.06 -8.65
CA VAL A 82 3.33 -0.27 -8.40
C VAL A 82 2.65 -0.78 -7.13
N THR A 83 2.38 -2.08 -7.04
CA THR A 83 1.75 -2.68 -5.86
C THR A 83 2.57 -2.45 -4.59
N ALA A 84 3.86 -2.76 -4.59
CA ALA A 84 4.71 -2.59 -3.42
C ALA A 84 4.85 -1.11 -3.00
N GLY A 85 4.91 -0.19 -3.96
CA GLY A 85 4.93 1.25 -3.73
C GLY A 85 3.66 1.73 -3.04
N GLU A 86 2.49 1.34 -3.56
CA GLU A 86 1.18 1.66 -2.99
C GLU A 86 0.93 0.98 -1.64
N ARG A 87 1.53 -0.18 -1.37
CA ARG A 87 1.50 -0.79 -0.03
C ARG A 87 2.33 -0.02 0.98
N ARG A 88 3.49 0.51 0.56
CA ARG A 88 4.43 1.22 1.45
C ARG A 88 3.99 2.65 1.73
N ALA A 89 3.65 3.39 0.69
CA ALA A 89 3.32 4.80 0.74
C ALA A 89 2.05 5.01 -0.07
N PRO A 90 0.89 4.77 0.54
CA PRO A 90 -0.29 4.65 -0.26
C PRO A 90 -0.74 5.97 -0.89
N GLY A 91 -1.16 5.92 -2.16
CA GLY A 91 -1.48 7.07 -3.01
C GLY A 91 -0.28 7.67 -3.74
N VAL A 92 0.96 7.22 -3.46
CA VAL A 92 2.17 7.81 -4.06
C VAL A 92 2.20 7.64 -5.58
N PHE A 93 1.84 6.47 -6.10
CA PHE A 93 1.79 6.23 -7.54
C PHE A 93 0.60 6.96 -8.15
N LEU A 94 -0.55 6.99 -7.48
CA LEU A 94 -1.71 7.73 -7.96
C LEU A 94 -1.42 9.23 -8.08
N ALA A 95 -0.70 9.82 -7.11
CA ALA A 95 -0.32 11.23 -7.13
C ALA A 95 0.71 11.55 -8.22
N ALA A 96 1.67 10.65 -8.46
CA ALA A 96 2.72 10.86 -9.45
C ALA A 96 2.28 10.54 -10.89
N CYS A 97 1.38 9.57 -11.08
CA CYS A 97 0.94 9.13 -12.41
C CYS A 97 0.01 10.18 -13.04
N PRO A 98 0.29 10.65 -14.27
CA PRO A 98 -0.58 11.61 -14.94
C PRO A 98 -2.02 11.10 -15.06
N ALA A 99 -3.01 11.96 -14.80
CA ALA A 99 -4.41 11.58 -14.67
C ALA A 99 -4.98 10.77 -15.86
N GLY A 100 -4.61 11.12 -17.11
CA GLY A 100 -5.06 10.40 -18.30
C GLY A 100 -4.59 8.94 -18.37
N PRO A 101 -3.27 8.68 -18.40
CA PRO A 101 -2.72 7.33 -18.27
C PRO A 101 -3.20 6.57 -17.03
N ARG A 102 -3.25 7.24 -15.87
CA ARG A 102 -3.73 6.67 -14.61
C ARG A 102 -5.16 6.16 -14.73
N ARG A 103 -6.06 6.96 -15.32
CA ARG A 103 -7.46 6.57 -15.54
C ARG A 103 -7.56 5.35 -16.44
N ARG A 104 -6.84 5.31 -17.56
CA ARG A 104 -6.86 4.15 -18.48
C ARG A 104 -6.32 2.88 -17.83
N LEU A 105 -5.28 3.00 -17.01
CA LEU A 105 -4.78 1.88 -16.22
C LEU A 105 -5.83 1.42 -15.19
N ALA A 106 -6.46 2.35 -14.48
CA ALA A 106 -7.52 2.06 -13.51
C ALA A 106 -8.70 1.34 -14.16
N ASP A 107 -9.17 1.83 -15.32
CA ASP A 107 -10.24 1.17 -16.09
C ASP A 107 -9.86 -0.28 -16.43
N ALA A 108 -8.62 -0.51 -16.88
CA ALA A 108 -8.13 -1.84 -17.23
C ALA A 108 -7.93 -2.77 -16.02
N VAL A 109 -7.48 -2.26 -14.87
CA VAL A 109 -7.36 -3.02 -13.62
C VAL A 109 -8.73 -3.41 -13.09
N VAL A 110 -9.68 -2.49 -13.08
CA VAL A 110 -11.05 -2.76 -12.60
C VAL A 110 -11.77 -3.78 -13.49
N ALA A 111 -11.46 -3.82 -14.78
CA ALA A 111 -12.01 -4.77 -15.74
C ALA A 111 -11.29 -6.13 -15.78
N SER A 112 -10.21 -6.31 -15.00
CA SER A 112 -9.37 -7.51 -15.05
C SER A 112 -10.07 -8.72 -14.42
N GLU A 113 -9.69 -9.94 -14.84
CA GLU A 113 -10.25 -11.16 -14.27
C GLU A 113 -9.74 -11.38 -12.84
N ALA A 114 -8.46 -11.07 -12.60
CA ALA A 114 -7.83 -11.19 -11.28
C ALA A 114 -8.55 -10.43 -10.14
N VAL A 115 -9.35 -9.40 -10.43
CA VAL A 115 -10.08 -8.62 -9.40
C VAL A 115 -11.52 -9.09 -9.19
N PHE A 116 -11.97 -10.12 -9.93
CA PHE A 116 -13.31 -10.66 -9.79
C PHE A 116 -13.57 -11.11 -8.34
N GLY A 117 -14.69 -10.67 -7.77
CA GLY A 117 -15.08 -10.97 -6.38
C GLY A 117 -14.37 -10.14 -5.31
N LEU A 118 -13.36 -9.34 -5.65
CA LEU A 118 -12.61 -8.55 -4.67
C LEU A 118 -13.34 -7.29 -4.19
N PHE A 119 -14.42 -6.88 -4.86
CA PHE A 119 -15.25 -5.73 -4.46
C PHE A 119 -16.21 -6.00 -3.29
N THR A 120 -16.08 -7.15 -2.61
CA THR A 120 -16.85 -7.46 -1.41
C THR A 120 -16.53 -6.44 -0.31
N GLY A 121 -17.50 -5.60 0.05
CA GLY A 121 -17.33 -4.52 1.04
C GLY A 121 -17.17 -3.12 0.45
N TYR A 122 -17.02 -2.99 -0.88
CA TYR A 122 -16.85 -1.69 -1.55
C TYR A 122 -17.98 -0.69 -1.24
N ALA A 123 -19.24 -1.17 -1.19
CA ALA A 123 -20.40 -0.31 -0.91
C ALA A 123 -20.38 0.31 0.51
N ALA A 124 -19.69 -0.31 1.45
CA ALA A 124 -19.56 0.18 2.82
C ALA A 124 -18.26 0.98 3.03
N TRP A 125 -17.37 1.04 2.03
CA TRP A 125 -16.09 1.72 2.13
C TRP A 125 -16.28 3.25 2.04
N ASP A 126 -15.85 3.94 3.10
CA ASP A 126 -15.95 5.40 3.23
C ASP A 126 -15.08 6.15 2.21
N GLY A 127 -14.05 5.51 1.67
CA GLY A 127 -13.13 6.09 0.68
C GLY A 127 -11.96 6.84 1.31
N ALA A 128 -11.75 6.70 2.63
CA ALA A 128 -10.61 7.29 3.30
C ALA A 128 -9.34 6.45 3.03
N ASP A 129 -8.24 7.13 2.70
CA ASP A 129 -6.92 6.52 2.73
C ASP A 129 -6.39 6.59 4.18
N PRO A 130 -5.69 5.55 4.68
CA PRO A 130 -4.97 5.64 5.94
C PRO A 130 -3.96 6.79 5.86
N GLU A 131 -3.91 7.59 6.93
CA GLU A 131 -2.87 8.61 7.09
C GLU A 131 -1.49 7.94 6.90
N PRO A 132 -0.58 8.57 6.15
CA PRO A 132 0.77 8.05 6.03
C PRO A 132 1.32 7.87 7.45
N ALA A 133 1.88 6.69 7.73
CA ALA A 133 2.57 6.48 8.99
C ALA A 133 3.60 7.59 9.13
N ASP A 134 3.55 8.34 10.23
CA ASP A 134 4.60 9.28 10.58
C ASP A 134 5.87 8.44 10.69
N LEU A 135 6.68 8.46 9.62
CA LEU A 135 8.01 7.91 9.60
C LEU A 135 8.80 8.86 10.49
N GLY A 136 8.59 8.73 11.80
CA GLY A 136 9.07 9.65 12.80
C GLY A 136 10.48 10.00 12.44
N VAL A 137 10.69 11.26 12.06
CA VAL A 137 12.03 11.75 11.80
C VAL A 137 12.72 11.58 13.13
N ASP A 138 13.55 10.54 13.24
CA ASP A 138 14.41 10.34 14.40
C ASP A 138 15.36 11.53 14.42
N HIS A 139 14.92 12.59 15.09
CA HIS A 139 15.71 13.76 15.39
C HIS A 139 16.69 13.42 16.51
N GLY A 140 17.37 12.26 16.45
CA GLY A 140 18.42 11.81 17.37
C GLY A 140 18.15 12.23 18.81
N GLY A 141 16.89 12.09 19.24
CA GLY A 141 16.45 12.58 20.53
C GLY A 141 17.06 11.67 21.57
N ALA A 142 18.17 12.11 22.16
CA ALA A 142 18.97 11.34 23.10
C ALA A 142 18.05 10.55 24.04
N HIS A 143 18.03 9.23 23.87
CA HIS A 143 17.45 8.34 24.86
C HIS A 143 18.13 8.66 26.20
N PRO A 144 17.39 9.04 27.26
CA PRO A 144 17.96 8.94 28.58
C PRO A 144 18.18 7.44 28.79
N VAL A 145 19.44 7.03 28.73
CA VAL A 145 19.85 5.72 29.24
C VAL A 145 19.43 5.69 30.70
N ASP A 146 18.32 5.00 30.98
CA ASP A 146 18.02 4.55 32.32
C ASP A 146 19.15 3.60 32.71
N ARG A 147 20.10 4.13 33.49
CA ARG A 147 21.19 3.35 34.05
C ARG A 147 20.58 2.48 35.14
N GLY A 148 19.98 1.38 34.70
CA GLY A 148 19.59 0.26 35.56
C GLY A 148 20.77 -0.16 36.42
N ASP A 149 20.49 -0.35 37.70
CA ASP A 149 21.45 -0.76 38.72
C ASP A 149 22.12 -2.09 38.30
N PRO A 150 23.44 -2.13 38.07
CA PRO A 150 24.15 -3.34 37.65
C PRO A 150 24.14 -4.45 38.70
N ALA A 151 23.67 -4.18 39.92
CA ALA A 151 23.50 -5.21 40.96
C ALA A 151 22.27 -6.11 40.75
N ALA A 152 21.29 -5.70 39.95
CA ALA A 152 20.07 -6.49 39.71
C ALA A 152 20.27 -7.61 38.66
N GLU A 153 21.11 -7.38 37.65
CA GLU A 153 21.33 -8.33 36.55
C GLU A 153 22.20 -9.55 36.95
N ALA A 154 23.04 -9.42 37.99
CA ALA A 154 23.91 -10.51 38.46
C ALA A 154 23.15 -11.67 39.14
N LYS A 155 21.89 -11.47 39.58
CA LYS A 155 21.07 -12.53 40.21
C LYS A 155 20.23 -13.34 39.22
N ALA A 156 20.06 -12.88 37.98
CA ALA A 156 19.25 -13.59 36.98
C ALA A 156 20.03 -14.69 36.23
N PHE A 157 21.37 -14.60 36.16
CA PHE A 157 22.20 -15.55 35.43
C PHE A 157 22.54 -16.85 36.21
N ALA A 158 22.30 -16.89 37.52
CA ALA A 158 22.69 -18.01 38.37
C ALA A 158 21.68 -19.18 38.42
N TYR A 159 20.43 -18.99 37.97
CA TYR A 159 19.37 -20.01 38.06
C TYR A 159 19.02 -20.71 36.74
N GLY A 160 19.59 -20.30 35.60
CA GLY A 160 19.22 -20.82 34.27
C GLY A 160 20.13 -21.91 33.69
N HIS A 161 21.30 -22.18 34.29
CA HIS A 161 22.32 -23.03 33.67
C HIS A 161 22.59 -24.34 34.43
N ALA A 162 21.53 -25.00 34.91
CA ALA A 162 21.63 -26.34 35.53
C ALA A 162 20.64 -27.38 34.96
N ALA A 163 19.83 -27.04 33.96
CA ALA A 163 18.87 -27.99 33.41
C ALA A 163 18.74 -27.83 31.89
N ALA A 164 19.60 -28.54 31.16
CA ALA A 164 19.42 -29.09 29.80
C ALA A 164 20.70 -28.97 28.96
N VAL A 165 21.68 -29.83 29.22
CA VAL A 165 22.58 -30.28 28.15
C VAL A 165 22.12 -31.67 27.72
N SER A 166 21.53 -31.72 26.53
CA SER A 166 21.14 -32.95 25.85
C SER A 166 22.40 -33.68 25.39
N THR A 167 22.57 -34.93 25.82
CA THR A 167 23.64 -35.82 25.36
C THR A 167 23.17 -36.57 24.11
N TRP A 168 23.69 -36.22 22.94
CA TRP A 168 23.57 -37.04 21.72
C TRP A 168 24.94 -37.61 21.36
N GLY A 169 25.04 -38.95 21.45
CA GLY A 169 25.80 -39.85 20.57
C GLY A 169 27.33 -39.88 20.65
N THR A 170 27.91 -41.04 21.02
CA THR A 170 28.83 -41.83 20.19
C THR A 170 29.13 -43.22 20.82
N SER A 171 29.33 -44.17 19.91
CA SER A 171 29.49 -45.64 19.94
C SER A 171 30.65 -46.27 20.74
N GLY A 172 30.52 -47.58 21.02
CA GLY A 172 31.56 -48.58 20.74
C GLY A 172 32.02 -49.46 21.92
N GLY A 173 31.70 -50.76 21.87
CA GLY A 173 32.17 -51.81 22.79
C GLY A 173 31.29 -53.04 22.74
#